data_AF-A0A847FTH0-F1
#
_entry.id   AF-A0A847FTH0-F1
#
_cell.length_a   1.000
_cell.length_b   1.000
_cell.length_c   1.000
_cell.angle_alpha   90.00
_cell.angle_beta   90.00
_cell.angle_gamma   90.00
#
_symmetry.space_group_name_H-M   'P 1'
#
loop_
_entity.id
_entity.type
_entity.pdbx_description
1 polymer ?
#
loop_
_entity_poly.entity_id
_entity_poly.type
_entity_poly.pdbx_seq_one_letter_code
_entity_poly.pdbx_strand_id
1 'polypeptide(L)'
;MKKIGLWSLGLLGFLFALGFGKWAQSLFVKSELMHFSVNFPSEGRAETLSCCNVGGPWARTYGDDWSDYPEGGLLAYGEEGALVVDVGQQGFLKRTLQPNYISISSHWLRNVGTQPYRIRLEMDMCDLEMEWLTFERAWDQAAQSSTRYIEPGDTFNMDWFFTVPDGQRSQAVICDGELRVLDAETGDLLTDLPVRIVNSGAN
;
A
#
# COMPACT_ATOMS: atom_id res chain seq x y z
N MET A 1 26.50 49.34 -6.13
CA MET A 1 26.83 47.91 -6.34
C MET A 1 26.27 46.96 -5.28
N LYS A 2 26.26 47.27 -3.97
CA LYS A 2 25.74 46.36 -2.92
C LYS A 2 24.25 45.97 -3.05
N LYS A 3 23.37 46.84 -3.58
CA LYS A 3 21.93 46.55 -3.70
C LYS A 3 21.59 45.48 -4.76
N ILE A 4 22.39 45.36 -5.81
CA ILE A 4 22.16 44.38 -6.90
C ILE A 4 22.39 42.95 -6.39
N GLY A 5 23.38 42.75 -5.51
CA GLY A 5 23.63 41.45 -4.87
C GLY A 5 22.49 40.98 -3.97
N LEU A 6 21.86 41.91 -3.23
CA LEU A 6 20.75 41.59 -2.31
C LEU A 6 19.50 41.11 -3.06
N TRP A 7 19.13 41.78 -4.16
CA TRP A 7 18.01 41.38 -5.01
C TRP A 7 18.27 40.06 -5.73
N SER A 8 19.51 39.82 -6.16
CA SER A 8 19.88 38.56 -6.81
C SER A 8 19.78 37.38 -5.85
N LEU A 9 20.24 37.54 -4.60
CA LEU A 9 20.09 36.54 -3.53
C LEU A 9 18.62 36.30 -3.17
N GLY A 10 17.82 37.37 -3.07
CA GLY A 10 16.38 37.26 -2.82
C GLY A 10 15.65 36.48 -3.92
N LEU A 11 15.97 36.75 -5.20
CA LEU A 11 15.42 36.04 -6.34
C LEU A 11 15.83 34.56 -6.34
N LEU A 12 17.11 34.27 -6.08
CA LEU A 12 17.63 32.90 -5.94
C LEU A 12 16.92 32.13 -4.83
N GLY A 13 16.75 32.75 -3.65
CA GLY A 13 16.02 32.13 -2.54
C GLY A 13 14.55 31.87 -2.87
N PHE A 14 13.89 32.80 -3.57
CA PHE A 14 12.50 32.63 -4.00
C PHE A 14 12.35 31.51 -5.04
N LEU A 15 13.21 31.46 -6.05
CA LEU A 15 13.23 30.39 -7.05
C LEU A 15 13.52 29.03 -6.42
N PHE A 16 14.44 28.99 -5.44
CA PHE A 16 14.70 27.79 -4.66
C PHE A 16 13.46 27.34 -3.89
N ALA A 17 12.78 28.25 -3.18
CA ALA A 17 11.58 27.92 -2.42
C ALA A 17 10.44 27.40 -3.32
N LEU A 18 10.22 28.03 -4.49
CA LEU A 18 9.23 27.55 -5.46
C LEU A 18 9.61 26.19 -6.06
N GLY A 19 10.89 26.00 -6.43
CA GLY A 19 11.39 24.74 -6.95
C GLY A 19 11.28 23.61 -5.93
N PHE A 20 11.69 23.88 -4.69
CA PHE A 20 11.58 22.96 -3.57
C PHE A 20 10.12 22.64 -3.24
N GLY A 21 9.23 23.64 -3.24
CA GLY A 21 7.79 23.43 -3.01
C GLY A 21 7.16 22.53 -4.07
N LYS A 22 7.44 22.77 -5.36
CA LYS A 22 6.99 21.90 -6.45
C LYS A 22 7.57 20.49 -6.37
N TRP A 23 8.85 20.38 -6.03
CA TRP A 23 9.51 19.08 -5.84
C TRP A 23 8.90 18.30 -4.68
N ALA A 24 8.75 18.93 -3.51
CA ALA A 24 8.12 18.33 -2.34
C ALA A 24 6.67 17.92 -2.63
N GLN A 25 5.90 18.76 -3.35
CA GLN A 25 4.56 18.40 -3.80
C GLN A 25 4.56 17.18 -4.74
N SER A 26 5.57 17.05 -5.61
CA SER A 26 5.70 15.88 -6.49
C SER A 26 6.03 14.59 -5.75
N LEU A 27 6.67 14.65 -4.57
CA LEU A 27 6.95 13.47 -3.74
C LEU A 27 5.67 12.86 -3.17
N PHE A 28 4.64 13.67 -2.92
CA PHE A 28 3.34 13.16 -2.46
C PHE A 28 2.62 12.30 -3.52
N VAL A 29 2.88 12.54 -4.80
CA VAL A 29 2.26 11.78 -5.92
C VAL A 29 3.17 10.64 -6.39
N LYS A 30 4.48 10.74 -6.16
CA LYS A 30 5.48 9.70 -6.45
C LYS A 30 5.87 8.99 -5.16
N SER A 31 4.90 8.40 -4.47
CA SER A 31 5.14 7.91 -3.11
C SER A 31 6.25 6.86 -3.13
N GLU A 32 7.26 7.10 -2.30
CA GLU A 32 8.39 6.19 -2.09
C GLU A 32 7.97 4.96 -1.25
N LEU A 33 6.78 5.06 -0.64
CA LEU A 33 6.08 4.03 0.12
C LEU A 33 4.63 3.95 -0.40
N MET A 34 4.22 2.79 -0.89
CA MET A 34 2.86 2.58 -1.36
C MET A 34 1.95 2.27 -0.18
N HIS A 35 0.93 3.08 0.05
CA HIS A 35 -0.06 2.83 1.11
C HIS A 35 -1.34 2.30 0.48
N PHE A 36 -1.87 1.23 1.05
CA PHE A 36 -3.12 0.64 0.62
C PHE A 36 -3.95 0.20 1.82
N SER A 37 -5.19 -0.16 1.56
CA SER A 37 -6.14 -0.59 2.56
C SER A 37 -6.95 -1.74 2.00
N VAL A 38 -7.18 -2.75 2.81
CA VAL A 38 -7.92 -3.95 2.43
C VAL A 38 -8.93 -4.22 3.52
N ASN A 39 -10.16 -4.53 3.15
CA ASN A 39 -11.07 -5.13 4.12
C ASN A 39 -11.17 -6.63 3.90
N PHE A 40 -11.46 -7.31 5.00
CA PHE A 40 -11.70 -8.73 5.07
C PHE A 40 -12.90 -8.98 5.99
N PRO A 41 -13.75 -9.97 5.72
CA PRO A 41 -13.78 -10.76 4.49
C PRO A 41 -14.24 -9.93 3.28
N SER A 42 -13.84 -10.32 2.07
CA SER A 42 -14.40 -9.79 0.82
C SER A 42 -15.76 -10.44 0.53
N GLU A 43 -16.55 -9.86 -0.38
CA GLU A 43 -17.89 -10.34 -0.70
C GLU A 43 -17.95 -11.83 -1.05
N GLY A 44 -19.00 -12.48 -0.57
CA GLY A 44 -19.27 -13.89 -0.78
C GLY A 44 -18.42 -14.83 0.08
N ARG A 45 -17.40 -14.32 0.80
CA ARG A 45 -16.52 -15.18 1.63
C ARG A 45 -17.01 -15.33 3.07
N ALA A 46 -17.67 -14.31 3.61
CA ALA A 46 -18.39 -14.40 4.88
C ALA A 46 -19.39 -13.24 5.01
N GLU A 47 -20.25 -13.30 6.03
CA GLU A 47 -21.20 -12.23 6.32
C GLU A 47 -20.47 -10.95 6.74
N THR A 48 -20.86 -9.82 6.14
CA THR A 48 -20.28 -8.50 6.38
C THR A 48 -21.27 -7.57 7.10
N LEU A 49 -20.74 -6.65 7.88
CA LEU A 49 -21.49 -5.53 8.44
C LEU A 49 -21.99 -4.63 7.31
N SER A 50 -23.18 -4.08 7.48
CA SER A 50 -23.65 -3.00 6.59
C SER A 50 -22.74 -1.77 6.70
N CYS A 51 -22.65 -0.99 5.63
CA CYS A 51 -21.80 0.20 5.54
C CYS A 51 -21.97 1.16 6.74
N CYS A 52 -23.20 1.33 7.24
CA CYS A 52 -23.51 2.19 8.39
C CYS A 52 -22.92 1.68 9.72
N ASN A 53 -22.70 0.37 9.84
CA ASN A 53 -22.23 -0.27 11.07
C ASN A 53 -20.70 -0.40 11.12
N VAL A 54 -20.01 -0.33 9.98
CA VAL A 54 -18.53 -0.34 9.91
C VAL A 54 -17.92 0.97 10.43
N GLY A 55 -18.65 2.09 10.26
CA GLY A 55 -18.24 3.42 10.73
C GLY A 55 -17.13 4.10 9.90
N GLY A 56 -16.96 5.41 10.11
CA GLY A 56 -15.89 6.22 9.50
C GLY A 56 -16.18 6.71 8.06
N PRO A 57 -15.23 7.39 7.41
CA PRO A 57 -15.38 7.95 6.05
C PRO A 57 -15.53 6.89 4.93
N TRP A 58 -15.70 5.63 5.32
CA TRP A 58 -15.81 4.44 4.47
C TRP A 58 -17.15 3.71 4.65
N ALA A 59 -18.07 4.28 5.44
CA ALA A 59 -19.52 4.04 5.36
C ALA A 59 -20.15 4.63 4.08
N ARG A 60 -19.36 4.80 3.00
CA ARG A 60 -19.81 5.48 1.77
C ARG A 60 -20.71 4.53 1.00
N THR A 61 -21.96 4.93 0.86
CA THR A 61 -22.88 4.39 -0.14
C THR A 61 -22.35 4.70 -1.53
N TYR A 62 -22.45 3.71 -2.42
CA TYR A 62 -22.26 3.81 -3.86
C TYR A 62 -22.78 5.15 -4.43
N GLY A 63 -21.92 5.86 -5.15
CA GLY A 63 -22.33 6.88 -6.13
C GLY A 63 -22.31 6.25 -7.53
N ASP A 64 -23.08 6.81 -8.46
CA ASP A 64 -23.23 6.34 -9.85
C ASP A 64 -21.91 6.34 -10.66
N ASP A 65 -20.86 6.88 -10.08
CA ASP A 65 -19.53 7.11 -10.62
C ASP A 65 -18.47 6.11 -10.11
N TRP A 66 -18.85 5.13 -9.28
CA TRP A 66 -17.98 4.02 -8.84
C TRP A 66 -18.47 2.69 -9.43
N SER A 67 -17.73 2.12 -10.38
CA SER A 67 -18.02 0.81 -10.97
C SER A 67 -17.58 -0.33 -10.06
N ASP A 68 -18.55 -1.14 -9.63
CA ASP A 68 -18.43 -2.59 -9.39
C ASP A 68 -17.58 -3.11 -8.21
N TYR A 69 -17.44 -2.37 -7.11
CA TYR A 69 -16.82 -2.94 -5.89
C TYR A 69 -17.83 -3.60 -4.96
N PRO A 70 -17.47 -4.75 -4.36
CA PRO A 70 -18.20 -5.26 -3.22
C PRO A 70 -18.06 -4.41 -1.97
N GLU A 71 -19.08 -4.40 -1.11
CA GLU A 71 -18.94 -3.92 0.26
C GLU A 71 -17.72 -4.62 0.93
N GLY A 72 -16.74 -3.84 1.38
CA GLY A 72 -15.51 -4.40 1.97
C GLY A 72 -14.33 -4.62 1.01
N GLY A 73 -14.43 -4.33 -0.28
CA GLY A 73 -13.32 -4.52 -1.23
C GLY A 73 -12.46 -3.28 -1.46
N LEU A 74 -11.18 -3.34 -1.07
CA LEU A 74 -10.03 -2.59 -1.59
C LEU A 74 -10.08 -1.05 -1.69
N LEU A 75 -9.23 -0.38 -0.92
CA LEU A 75 -8.76 0.99 -1.19
C LEU A 75 -7.25 0.95 -1.42
N ALA A 76 -6.85 0.53 -2.62
CA ALA A 76 -5.49 0.70 -3.11
C ALA A 76 -5.45 1.97 -3.97
N TYR A 77 -4.51 2.88 -3.71
CA TYR A 77 -4.14 3.87 -4.71
C TYR A 77 -3.39 3.12 -5.83
N GLY A 78 -4.03 2.89 -6.99
CA GLY A 78 -3.51 2.05 -8.09
C GLY A 78 -4.53 1.79 -9.21
N GLU A 79 -4.32 0.73 -10.00
CA GLU A 79 -5.32 0.19 -10.93
C GLU A 79 -6.44 -0.52 -10.14
N GLU A 80 -7.68 -0.40 -10.58
CA GLU A 80 -8.84 -0.99 -9.92
C GLU A 80 -8.66 -2.50 -9.69
N GLY A 81 -8.83 -2.97 -8.45
CA GLY A 81 -8.69 -4.39 -8.09
C GLY A 81 -7.27 -4.92 -7.91
N ALA A 82 -6.22 -4.10 -8.05
CA ALA A 82 -4.83 -4.53 -7.86
C ALA A 82 -3.96 -3.43 -7.23
N LEU A 83 -3.00 -3.83 -6.40
CA LEU A 83 -1.94 -2.93 -5.97
C LEU A 83 -0.84 -2.90 -7.04
N VAL A 84 -0.69 -1.78 -7.75
CA VAL A 84 0.37 -1.63 -8.77
C VAL A 84 1.45 -0.67 -8.28
N VAL A 85 2.66 -1.20 -8.14
CA VAL A 85 3.87 -0.43 -7.79
C VAL A 85 4.72 -0.24 -9.04
N ASP A 86 4.75 0.98 -9.57
CA ASP A 86 5.57 1.33 -10.72
C ASP A 86 6.91 1.94 -10.28
N VAL A 87 7.98 1.13 -10.27
CA VAL A 87 9.32 1.60 -9.91
C VAL A 87 9.91 2.56 -10.96
N GLY A 88 9.38 2.55 -12.18
CA GLY A 88 9.74 3.48 -13.25
C GLY A 88 9.34 4.93 -12.92
N GLN A 89 8.25 5.12 -12.18
CA GLN A 89 7.71 6.43 -11.82
C GLN A 89 8.26 7.01 -10.50
N GLN A 90 9.04 6.23 -9.74
CA GLN A 90 9.64 6.67 -8.49
C GLN A 90 10.56 7.90 -8.66
N GLY A 91 10.71 8.67 -7.58
CA GLY A 91 11.57 9.85 -7.54
C GLY A 91 13.03 9.55 -7.92
N PHE A 92 13.72 10.54 -8.50
CA PHE A 92 15.12 10.41 -8.90
C PHE A 92 16.04 9.98 -7.74
N LEU A 93 15.84 10.56 -6.55
CA LEU A 93 16.63 10.22 -5.36
C LEU A 93 16.43 8.75 -4.98
N LYS A 94 15.18 8.27 -4.89
CA LYS A 94 14.87 6.86 -4.62
C LYS A 94 15.52 5.92 -5.64
N ARG A 95 15.35 6.20 -6.93
CA ARG A 95 15.94 5.39 -8.01
C ARG A 95 17.47 5.38 -8.03
N THR A 96 18.12 6.37 -7.39
CA THR A 96 19.59 6.47 -7.33
C THR A 96 20.15 5.89 -6.04
N LEU A 97 19.55 6.20 -4.89
CA LEU A 97 20.08 5.88 -3.56
C LEU A 97 19.57 4.55 -3.02
N GLN A 98 18.33 4.19 -3.36
CA GLN A 98 17.71 2.93 -2.95
C GLN A 98 16.97 2.32 -4.14
N PRO A 99 17.69 2.04 -5.24
CA PRO A 99 17.08 1.53 -6.44
C PRO A 99 16.25 0.29 -6.10
N ASN A 100 16.87 -0.69 -5.45
CA ASN A 100 16.37 -2.07 -5.40
C ASN A 100 15.37 -2.32 -4.30
N TYR A 101 14.95 -1.28 -3.58
CA TYR A 101 14.13 -1.43 -2.39
C TYR A 101 12.73 -0.91 -2.66
N ILE A 102 11.74 -1.77 -2.49
CA ILE A 102 10.33 -1.43 -2.61
C ILE A 102 9.70 -1.57 -1.25
N SER A 103 8.81 -0.64 -0.90
CA SER A 103 8.05 -0.73 0.32
C SER A 103 6.56 -0.53 0.06
N ILE A 104 5.78 -1.39 0.68
CA ILE A 104 4.33 -1.41 0.61
C ILE A 104 3.82 -1.49 2.05
N SER A 105 2.87 -0.63 2.40
CA SER A 105 2.29 -0.54 3.75
C SER A 105 0.78 -0.68 3.66
N SER A 106 0.22 -1.65 4.40
CA SER A 106 -1.20 -1.61 4.67
C SER A 106 -1.42 -0.50 5.70
N HIS A 107 -2.06 0.59 5.28
CA HIS A 107 -2.55 1.59 6.21
C HIS A 107 -3.58 0.97 7.17
N TRP A 108 -4.35 -0.01 6.69
CA TRP A 108 -5.18 -0.88 7.51
C TRP A 108 -5.67 -2.10 6.72
N LEU A 109 -5.56 -3.26 7.35
CA LEU A 109 -6.34 -4.46 7.09
C LEU A 109 -7.54 -4.41 8.05
N ARG A 110 -8.75 -4.17 7.54
CA ARG A 110 -9.95 -3.94 8.37
C ARG A 110 -10.86 -5.14 8.38
N ASN A 111 -11.32 -5.54 9.57
CA ASN A 111 -12.40 -6.52 9.66
C ASN A 111 -13.74 -5.83 9.37
N VAL A 112 -14.39 -6.19 8.27
CA VAL A 112 -15.77 -5.77 7.93
C VAL A 112 -16.78 -6.89 8.13
N GLY A 113 -16.34 -8.04 8.64
CA GLY A 113 -17.19 -9.18 8.94
C GLY A 113 -18.08 -8.93 10.15
N THR A 114 -19.09 -9.79 10.34
CA THR A 114 -19.96 -9.76 11.53
C THR A 114 -19.34 -10.44 12.75
N GLN A 115 -18.19 -11.10 12.60
CA GLN A 115 -17.50 -11.85 13.65
C GLN A 115 -16.01 -11.46 13.76
N PRO A 116 -15.39 -11.65 14.94
CA PRO A 116 -13.95 -11.44 15.10
C PRO A 116 -13.12 -12.48 14.34
N TYR A 117 -11.95 -12.07 13.83
CA TYR A 117 -10.99 -12.97 13.18
C TYR A 117 -9.60 -12.86 13.79
N ARG A 118 -8.90 -13.99 13.90
CA ARG A 118 -7.44 -13.99 13.87
C ARG A 118 -7.02 -14.16 12.42
N ILE A 119 -6.11 -13.33 11.94
CA ILE A 119 -5.71 -13.39 10.53
C ILE A 119 -4.32 -13.98 10.39
N ARG A 120 -4.13 -14.78 9.34
CA ARG A 120 -2.84 -15.19 8.83
C ARG A 120 -2.63 -14.50 7.48
N LEU A 121 -1.43 -13.97 7.28
CA LEU A 121 -1.09 -13.28 6.04
C LEU A 121 -0.15 -14.16 5.23
N GLU A 122 -0.47 -14.33 3.96
CA GLU A 122 0.42 -14.92 2.96
C GLU A 122 0.72 -13.85 1.92
N MET A 123 1.98 -13.73 1.51
CA MET A 123 2.41 -12.80 0.48
C MET A 123 3.32 -13.56 -0.48
N ASP A 124 2.83 -13.82 -1.70
CA ASP A 124 3.60 -14.43 -2.78
C ASP A 124 4.08 -13.32 -3.72
N MET A 125 5.39 -13.13 -3.79
CA MET A 125 6.01 -12.04 -4.53
C MET A 125 7.19 -12.55 -5.36
N CYS A 126 6.97 -13.64 -6.12
CA CYS A 126 7.90 -14.12 -7.15
C CYS A 126 9.33 -14.36 -6.61
N ASP A 127 9.44 -14.94 -5.42
CA ASP A 127 10.69 -15.19 -4.69
C ASP A 127 11.54 -13.94 -4.39
N LEU A 128 10.96 -12.74 -4.45
CA LEU A 128 11.62 -11.53 -3.96
C LEU A 128 11.96 -11.68 -2.47
N GLU A 129 13.17 -11.27 -2.09
CA GLU A 129 13.54 -11.21 -0.68
C GLU A 129 12.59 -10.21 0.01
N MET A 130 11.88 -10.70 1.02
CA MET A 130 10.80 -9.99 1.68
C MET A 130 11.03 -9.92 3.20
N GLU A 131 10.89 -8.72 3.74
CA GLU A 131 10.84 -8.47 5.18
C GLU A 131 9.43 -8.02 5.58
N TRP A 132 8.93 -8.59 6.68
CA TRP A 132 7.65 -8.20 7.29
C TRP A 132 7.94 -7.33 8.51
N LEU A 133 7.27 -6.18 8.59
CA LEU A 133 7.40 -5.28 9.72
C LEU A 133 6.02 -4.81 10.17
N THR A 134 5.80 -4.78 11.47
CA THR A 134 4.60 -4.18 12.03
C THR A 134 4.86 -3.58 13.40
N PHE A 135 4.11 -2.55 13.73
CA PHE A 135 4.01 -2.02 15.10
C PHE A 135 2.93 -2.74 15.92
N GLU A 136 2.16 -3.65 15.32
CA GLU A 136 1.17 -4.46 16.01
C GLU A 136 1.88 -5.42 16.98
N ARG A 137 1.74 -5.15 18.28
CA ARG A 137 2.29 -6.03 19.33
C ARG A 137 1.75 -7.45 19.24
N ALA A 138 0.56 -7.62 18.69
CA ALA A 138 -0.15 -8.89 18.60
C ALA A 138 0.14 -9.62 17.27
N TRP A 139 1.42 -9.74 16.92
CA TRP A 139 1.90 -10.41 15.72
C TRP A 139 2.85 -11.56 16.07
N ASP A 140 2.58 -12.73 15.53
CA ASP A 140 3.51 -13.86 15.53
C ASP A 140 4.25 -13.89 14.19
N GLN A 141 5.52 -13.51 14.22
CA GLN A 141 6.38 -13.45 13.04
C GLN A 141 6.61 -14.82 12.39
N ALA A 142 6.68 -15.89 13.18
CA ALA A 142 6.97 -17.22 12.66
C ALA A 142 5.73 -17.84 11.99
N ALA A 143 4.56 -17.63 12.59
CA ALA A 143 3.30 -18.09 12.05
C ALA A 143 2.69 -17.14 11.00
N GLN A 144 3.27 -15.93 10.85
CA GLN A 144 2.73 -14.83 10.04
C GLN A 144 1.23 -14.60 10.35
N SER A 145 0.89 -14.54 11.64
CA SER A 145 -0.49 -14.44 12.09
C SER A 145 -0.69 -13.49 13.26
N SER A 146 -1.90 -12.94 13.38
CA SER A 146 -2.29 -12.18 14.55
C SER A 146 -2.49 -13.10 15.76
N THR A 147 -2.00 -12.65 16.91
CA THR A 147 -2.20 -13.36 18.19
C THR A 147 -3.42 -12.86 18.94
N ARG A 148 -4.00 -11.72 18.52
CA ARG A 148 -5.30 -11.23 18.95
C ARG A 148 -6.36 -11.43 17.88
N TYR A 149 -7.61 -11.53 18.32
CA TYR A 149 -8.75 -11.30 17.45
C TYR A 149 -8.82 -9.82 17.04
N ILE A 150 -9.22 -9.61 15.80
CA ILE A 150 -9.54 -8.30 15.23
C ILE A 150 -11.07 -8.24 15.20
N GLU A 151 -11.65 -7.42 16.07
CA GLU A 151 -13.09 -7.30 16.21
C GLU A 151 -13.72 -6.66 14.95
N PRO A 152 -15.02 -6.87 14.70
CA PRO A 152 -15.74 -6.16 13.65
C PRO A 152 -15.51 -4.64 13.72
N GLY A 153 -15.04 -4.05 12.62
CA GLY A 153 -14.69 -2.62 12.51
C GLY A 153 -13.25 -2.27 12.90
N ASP A 154 -12.53 -3.14 13.59
CA ASP A 154 -11.13 -2.93 13.97
C ASP A 154 -10.17 -3.17 12.80
N THR A 155 -8.94 -2.69 12.96
CA THR A 155 -7.89 -2.78 11.96
C THR A 155 -6.65 -3.51 12.48
N PHE A 156 -5.84 -3.95 11.54
CA PHE A 156 -4.50 -4.51 11.74
C PHE A 156 -3.56 -3.91 10.69
N ASN A 157 -2.28 -3.77 11.01
CA ASN A 157 -1.31 -3.11 10.15
C ASN A 157 -0.11 -4.00 9.87
N MET A 158 0.39 -3.93 8.65
CA MET A 158 1.58 -4.65 8.20
C MET A 158 2.28 -3.85 7.10
N ASP A 159 3.60 -3.82 7.18
CA ASP A 159 4.48 -3.29 6.17
C ASP A 159 5.31 -4.42 5.58
N TRP A 160 5.51 -4.35 4.28
CA TRP A 160 6.36 -5.25 3.53
C TRP A 160 7.45 -4.47 2.83
N PHE A 161 8.65 -5.03 2.89
CA PHE A 161 9.80 -4.52 2.18
C PHE A 161 10.34 -5.61 1.27
N PHE A 162 10.59 -5.23 0.01
CA PHE A 162 11.07 -6.15 -1.01
C PHE A 162 12.40 -5.67 -1.56
N THR A 163 13.35 -6.59 -1.70
CA THR A 163 14.60 -6.36 -2.42
C THR A 163 14.51 -6.96 -3.82
N VAL A 164 14.54 -6.11 -4.84
CA VAL A 164 14.55 -6.50 -6.25
C VAL A 164 15.99 -6.77 -6.70
N PRO A 165 16.30 -7.99 -7.19
CA PRO A 165 17.61 -8.27 -7.76
C PRO A 165 17.93 -7.36 -8.95
N ASP A 166 19.19 -6.95 -9.09
CA ASP A 166 19.63 -6.00 -10.13
C ASP A 166 19.17 -6.39 -11.55
N GLY A 167 19.20 -7.68 -11.88
CA GLY A 167 18.81 -8.20 -13.19
C GLY A 167 17.30 -8.25 -13.45
N GLN A 168 16.46 -8.18 -12.41
CA GLN A 168 15.00 -8.14 -12.56
C GLN A 168 14.49 -6.72 -12.74
N ARG A 169 15.19 -5.72 -12.18
CA ARG A 169 14.74 -4.32 -12.21
C ARG A 169 14.56 -3.75 -13.62
N SER A 170 15.34 -4.22 -14.59
CA SER A 170 15.24 -3.76 -15.97
C SER A 170 14.07 -4.39 -16.75
N GLN A 171 13.28 -5.27 -16.11
CA GLN A 171 12.12 -5.91 -16.74
C GLN A 171 10.90 -4.99 -16.64
N ALA A 172 10.04 -5.01 -17.67
CA ALA A 172 8.79 -4.24 -17.68
C ALA A 172 7.83 -4.70 -16.57
N VAL A 173 7.79 -6.00 -16.31
CA VAL A 173 7.10 -6.62 -15.17
C VAL A 173 8.17 -7.28 -14.31
N ILE A 174 8.29 -6.85 -13.05
CA ILE A 174 9.24 -7.38 -12.08
C ILE A 174 8.60 -8.55 -11.33
N CYS A 175 7.35 -8.40 -10.91
CA CYS A 175 6.58 -9.46 -10.28
C CYS A 175 5.07 -9.22 -10.44
N ASP A 176 4.33 -10.29 -10.73
CA ASP A 176 2.87 -10.37 -10.60
C ASP A 176 2.58 -11.36 -9.47
N GLY A 177 2.34 -10.84 -8.27
CA GLY A 177 2.14 -11.58 -7.04
C GLY A 177 0.78 -11.32 -6.39
N GLU A 178 0.64 -11.71 -5.13
CA GLU A 178 -0.62 -11.66 -4.40
C GLU A 178 -0.43 -11.58 -2.88
N LEU A 179 -1.26 -10.77 -2.24
CA LEU A 179 -1.50 -10.78 -0.80
C LEU A 179 -2.78 -11.57 -0.51
N ARG A 180 -2.73 -12.51 0.43
CA ARG A 180 -3.90 -13.25 0.91
C ARG A 180 -4.05 -13.06 2.42
N VAL A 181 -5.26 -12.75 2.84
CA VAL A 181 -5.65 -12.72 4.26
C VAL A 181 -6.54 -13.91 4.52
N LEU A 182 -6.10 -14.79 5.42
CA LEU A 182 -6.81 -16.01 5.78
C LEU A 182 -7.25 -15.94 7.23
N ASP A 183 -8.30 -16.66 7.56
CA ASP A 183 -8.61 -17.01 8.95
C ASP A 183 -7.48 -17.91 9.47
N ALA A 184 -6.84 -17.49 10.56
CA ALA A 184 -5.71 -18.20 11.14
C ALA A 184 -6.09 -19.53 11.83
N GLU A 185 -7.37 -19.70 12.18
CA GLU A 185 -7.88 -20.89 12.85
C GLU A 185 -8.39 -21.92 11.86
N THR A 186 -9.21 -21.50 10.89
CA THR A 186 -9.81 -22.41 9.90
C THR A 186 -8.96 -22.58 8.65
N GLY A 187 -8.13 -21.59 8.33
CA GLY A 187 -7.40 -21.52 7.06
C GLY A 187 -8.25 -21.00 5.90
N ASP A 188 -9.49 -20.57 6.15
CA ASP A 188 -10.38 -20.06 5.11
C ASP A 188 -9.84 -18.74 4.54
N LEU A 189 -9.94 -18.57 3.23
CA LEU A 189 -9.56 -17.33 2.58
C LEU A 189 -10.60 -16.26 2.91
N LEU A 190 -10.18 -15.17 3.56
CA LEU A 190 -11.04 -14.04 3.89
C LEU A 190 -10.99 -12.96 2.81
N THR A 191 -9.80 -12.65 2.28
CA THR A 191 -9.61 -11.67 1.20
C THR A 191 -8.32 -11.99 0.45
N ASP A 192 -8.20 -11.52 -0.78
CA ASP A 192 -7.00 -11.59 -1.62
C ASP A 192 -6.87 -10.29 -2.42
N LEU A 193 -5.64 -9.94 -2.74
CA LEU A 193 -5.31 -8.73 -3.47
C LEU A 193 -4.13 -9.02 -4.39
N PRO A 194 -4.31 -8.97 -5.73
CA PRO A 194 -3.20 -8.95 -6.67
C PRO A 194 -2.23 -7.80 -6.37
N VAL A 195 -0.93 -8.10 -6.34
CA VAL A 195 0.14 -7.12 -6.13
C VAL A 195 1.11 -7.20 -7.31
N ARG A 196 1.25 -6.11 -8.05
CA ARG A 196 2.07 -6.04 -9.26
C ARG A 196 3.19 -5.04 -9.07
N ILE A 197 4.41 -5.46 -9.35
CA ILE A 197 5.58 -4.58 -9.42
C ILE A 197 5.99 -4.48 -10.88
N VAL A 198 5.94 -3.27 -11.42
CA VAL A 198 6.24 -2.97 -12.82
C VAL A 198 7.31 -1.89 -12.93
N ASN A 199 7.97 -1.81 -14.08
CA ASN A 199 8.87 -0.72 -14.42
C ASN A 199 8.46 -0.15 -15.78
N SER A 200 7.63 0.89 -15.78
CA SER A 200 7.22 1.56 -17.02
C SER A 200 8.39 2.22 -17.77
N GLY A 201 9.52 2.46 -17.10
CA GLY A 201 10.74 3.01 -17.69
C GLY A 201 11.68 1.97 -18.32
N ALA A 202 11.32 0.68 -18.30
CA ALA A 202 12.08 -0.38 -18.96
C ALA A 202 11.87 -0.46 -20.48
N ASN A 203 10.89 0.30 -21.02
CA ASN A 203 10.58 0.38 -22.45
C ASN A 203 11.35 1.48 -23.17
#